data_AF-A0AA46WXR3-F1
#
_entry.id   AF-A0AA46WXR3-F1
#
_cell.length_a   1.000
_cell.length_b   1.000
_cell.length_c   1.000
_cell.angle_alpha   90.00
_cell.angle_beta   90.00
_cell.angle_gamma   90.00
#
_symmetry.space_group_name_H-M   'P 1'
#
loop_
_entity.id
_entity.type
_entity.pdbx_description
1 polymer ?
#
loop_
_entity_poly.entity_id
_entity_poly.type
_entity_poly.pdbx_seq_one_letter_code
_entity_poly.pdbx_strand_id
1 'polypeptide(L)'
;MREFLAFFAILLVIGFVISYWEVFLGILVIAVVGAVAWFVLKYLLEQHREARARNAARAHELTQNAAAQHHSYLQGFDHGIYGNYPPVDLDKL
;
A
#
# COMPACT_ATOMS: atom_id res chain seq x y z
N MET A 1 -35.49 25.62 -42.26
CA MET A 1 -35.66 25.56 -40.80
C MET A 1 -34.53 24.82 -40.09
N ARG A 2 -34.17 23.59 -40.51
CA ARG A 2 -33.11 22.79 -39.85
C ARG A 2 -31.74 23.48 -39.78
N GLU A 3 -31.32 24.13 -40.86
CA GLU A 3 -30.03 24.85 -40.90
C GLU A 3 -30.02 26.10 -40.02
N PHE A 4 -31.16 26.79 -39.96
CA PHE A 4 -31.35 27.95 -39.08
C PHE A 4 -31.33 27.54 -37.60
N LEU A 5 -31.94 26.41 -37.26
CA LEU A 5 -31.86 25.81 -35.92
C LEU A 5 -30.43 25.39 -35.58
N ALA A 6 -29.72 24.77 -36.52
CA ALA A 6 -28.33 24.35 -36.31
C ALA A 6 -27.41 25.54 -36.08
N PHE A 7 -27.58 26.63 -36.84
CA PHE A 7 -26.83 27.85 -36.66
C PHE A 7 -27.07 28.49 -35.28
N PHE A 8 -28.34 28.56 -34.85
CA PHE A 8 -28.69 29.09 -33.53
C PHE A 8 -28.16 28.22 -32.39
N ALA A 9 -28.24 26.89 -32.54
CA ALA A 9 -27.69 25.95 -31.58
C ALA A 9 -26.17 26.11 -31.42
N ILE A 10 -25.44 26.27 -32.53
CA ILE A 10 -23.98 26.50 -32.49
C ILE A 10 -23.64 27.81 -31.77
N LEU A 11 -24.36 28.91 -32.06
CA LEU A 11 -24.16 30.18 -31.36
C LEU A 11 -24.40 30.07 -29.85
N LEU A 12 -25.43 29.33 -29.45
CA LEU A 12 -25.75 29.10 -28.04
C LEU A 12 -24.67 28.27 -27.35
N VAL A 13 -24.18 27.20 -28.01
CA VAL A 13 -23.07 26.39 -27.50
C VAL A 13 -21.80 27.23 -27.37
N ILE A 14 -21.46 28.06 -28.36
CA ILE A 14 -20.29 28.95 -28.29
C ILE A 14 -20.43 29.94 -27.12
N GLY A 15 -21.59 30.58 -26.99
CA GLY A 15 -21.85 31.49 -25.87
C GLY A 15 -21.76 30.80 -24.51
N PHE A 16 -22.26 29.57 -24.42
CA PHE A 16 -22.17 28.75 -23.21
C PHE A 16 -20.72 28.37 -22.89
N VAL A 17 -19.95 27.92 -23.88
CA VAL A 17 -18.54 27.57 -23.70
C VAL A 17 -17.73 28.79 -23.26
N ILE A 18 -17.92 29.96 -23.87
CA ILE A 18 -17.24 31.20 -23.47
C ILE A 18 -17.65 31.61 -22.06
N SER A 19 -18.92 31.47 -21.69
CA SER A 19 -19.40 31.86 -20.35
C SER A 19 -18.95 30.93 -19.23
N TYR A 20 -18.77 29.63 -19.52
CA TYR A 20 -18.49 28.59 -18.53
C TYR A 20 -17.12 27.94 -18.68
N TRP A 21 -16.20 28.53 -19.47
CA TRP A 21 -14.86 27.99 -19.69
C TRP A 21 -14.09 27.80 -18.37
N GLU A 22 -14.29 28.69 -17.39
CA GLU A 22 -13.70 28.59 -16.05
C GLU A 22 -14.19 27.38 -15.27
N VAL A 23 -15.47 27.00 -15.43
CA VAL A 23 -16.05 25.82 -14.80
C VAL A 23 -15.45 24.55 -15.40
N PHE A 24 -15.29 24.51 -16.72
CA PHE A 24 -14.59 23.40 -17.39
C PHE A 24 -13.14 23.29 -16.93
N LEU A 25 -12.44 24.41 -16.78
CA LEU A 25 -11.09 24.44 -16.20
C LEU A 25 -11.07 23.95 -14.75
N GLY A 26 -12.03 24.37 -13.93
CA GLY A 26 -12.15 23.90 -12.55
C GLY A 26 -12.33 22.38 -12.47
N ILE A 27 -13.23 21.83 -13.29
CA ILE A 27 -13.45 20.37 -13.38
C ILE A 27 -12.17 19.68 -13.85
N LEU A 28 -11.49 20.22 -14.87
CA LEU A 28 -10.23 19.68 -15.38
C LEU A 28 -9.16 19.64 -14.29
N VAL A 29 -9.00 20.72 -13.52
CA VAL A 29 -8.03 20.81 -12.42
C VAL A 29 -8.35 19.77 -11.34
N ILE A 30 -9.62 19.66 -10.93
CA ILE A 30 -10.04 18.67 -9.93
C ILE A 30 -9.76 17.25 -10.42
N ALA A 31 -10.07 16.95 -11.68
CA ALA A 31 -9.80 15.65 -12.29
C ALA A 31 -8.31 15.32 -12.30
N VAL A 32 -7.47 16.29 -12.69
CA VAL A 32 -6.00 16.12 -12.70
C VAL A 32 -5.47 15.91 -11.29
N VAL A 33 -5.87 16.74 -10.33
CA VAL A 33 -5.44 16.61 -8.92
C VAL A 33 -5.88 15.26 -8.34
N GLY A 34 -7.13 14.84 -8.59
CA GLY A 34 -7.64 13.55 -8.16
C GLY A 34 -6.86 12.38 -8.77
N ALA A 35 -6.54 12.45 -10.07
CA ALA A 35 -5.74 11.42 -10.74
C ALA A 35 -4.32 11.33 -10.18
N VAL A 36 -3.67 12.46 -9.93
CA VAL A 36 -2.33 12.51 -9.32
C VAL A 36 -2.37 11.95 -7.90
N ALA A 37 -3.33 12.38 -7.08
CA ALA A 37 -3.49 11.88 -5.71
C ALA A 37 -3.71 10.35 -5.69
N TRP A 38 -4.53 9.83 -6.61
CA TRP A 38 -4.76 8.39 -6.76
C TRP A 38 -3.48 7.64 -7.15
N PHE A 39 -2.70 8.15 -8.10
CA PHE A 39 -1.44 7.56 -8.52
C PHE A 39 -0.43 7.51 -7.36
N VAL A 40 -0.28 8.61 -6.62
CA VAL A 40 0.61 8.69 -5.46
C VAL A 40 0.18 7.71 -4.38
N LEU A 41 -1.12 7.64 -4.07
CA LEU A 41 -1.65 6.72 -3.08
C LEU A 41 -1.38 5.26 -3.47
N LYS A 42 -1.61 4.90 -4.73
CA LYS A 42 -1.33 3.55 -5.24
C LYS A 42 0.15 3.20 -5.10
N TYR A 43 1.04 4.12 -5.49
CA TYR A 43 2.48 3.94 -5.40
C TYR A 43 2.94 3.69 -3.96
N LEU A 44 2.47 4.50 -3.02
CA LEU A 44 2.78 4.34 -1.59
C LEU A 44 2.26 3.01 -1.04
N LEU A 45 1.05 2.59 -1.43
CA LEU A 45 0.47 1.32 -1.00
C LEU A 45 1.27 0.12 -1.51
N GLU A 46 1.75 0.16 -2.75
CA GLU A 46 2.63 -0.88 -3.31
C GLU A 46 3.96 -0.96 -2.56
N GLN A 47 4.58 0.19 -2.27
CA GLN A 47 5.83 0.23 -1.49
C GLN A 47 5.67 -0.33 -0.07
N HIS A 48 4.57 -0.01 0.60
CA HIS A 48 4.25 -0.57 1.93
C HIS A 48 3.92 -2.06 1.89
N ARG A 49 3.35 -2.57 0.79
CA ARG A 49 3.09 -4.01 0.61
C ARG A 49 4.39 -4.78 0.50
N GLU A 50 5.37 -4.28 -0.27
CA GLU A 50 6.69 -4.90 -0.38
C GLU A 50 7.46 -4.89 0.94
N ALA A 51 7.39 -3.79 1.70
CA ALA A 51 7.98 -3.71 3.03
C ALA A 51 7.33 -4.70 4.01
N ARG A 52 5.99 -4.79 4.00
CA ARG A 52 5.25 -5.75 4.82
C ARG A 52 5.52 -7.20 4.42
N ALA A 53 5.62 -7.51 3.15
CA ALA A 53 5.93 -8.86 2.68
C ALA A 53 7.31 -9.33 3.17
N ARG A 54 8.33 -8.45 3.11
CA ARG A 54 9.68 -8.74 3.63
C ARG A 54 9.68 -8.96 5.15
N ASN A 55 8.93 -8.15 5.89
CA ASN A 55 8.82 -8.29 7.34
C ASN A 55 8.04 -9.54 7.74
N ALA A 56 6.98 -9.88 7.01
CA ALA A 56 6.19 -11.09 7.23
C ALA A 56 7.02 -12.36 6.99
N ALA A 57 7.85 -12.39 5.94
CA ALA A 57 8.76 -13.51 5.68
C ALA A 57 9.74 -13.73 6.85
N ARG A 58 10.38 -12.67 7.35
CA ARG A 58 11.27 -12.75 8.53
C ARG A 58 10.54 -13.20 9.79
N ALA A 59 9.32 -12.70 10.02
CA ALA A 59 8.51 -13.09 11.16
C ALA A 59 8.13 -14.58 11.11
N HIS A 60 7.85 -15.11 9.92
CA HIS A 60 7.58 -16.53 9.72
C HIS A 60 8.79 -17.41 10.04
N GLU A 61 9.99 -17.03 9.61
CA GLU A 61 11.23 -17.76 9.96
C GLU A 61 11.48 -17.75 11.48
N LEU A 62 11.29 -16.61 12.14
CA LEU A 62 11.41 -16.49 13.60
C LEU A 62 10.39 -17.36 14.34
N THR A 63 9.14 -17.41 13.89
CA THR A 63 8.10 -18.25 14.52
C THR A 63 8.35 -19.73 14.29
N GLN A 64 8.85 -20.15 13.12
CA GLN A 64 9.24 -21.54 12.88
C GLN A 64 10.38 -21.97 13.81
N ASN A 65 11.41 -21.14 13.95
CA ASN A 65 12.53 -21.42 14.86
C ASN A 65 12.08 -21.46 16.33
N ALA A 66 11.23 -20.51 16.74
CA ALA A 66 10.67 -20.49 18.10
C ALA A 66 9.79 -21.71 18.37
N ALA A 67 8.98 -22.15 17.39
CA ALA A 67 8.16 -23.36 17.51
C ALA A 67 9.02 -24.63 17.62
N ALA A 68 10.11 -24.73 16.85
CA ALA A 68 11.05 -25.84 16.94
C ALA A 68 11.73 -25.90 18.32
N GLN A 69 12.20 -24.76 18.83
CA GLN A 69 12.82 -24.66 20.16
C GLN A 69 11.81 -24.97 21.29
N HIS A 70 10.57 -24.48 21.17
CA HIS A 70 9.50 -24.79 22.11
C HIS A 70 9.15 -26.27 22.11
N HIS A 71 9.16 -26.93 20.94
CA HIS A 71 8.93 -28.36 20.84
C HIS A 71 10.06 -29.17 21.49
N SER A 72 11.33 -28.77 21.31
CA SER A 72 12.47 -29.39 21.99
C SER A 72 12.43 -29.22 23.51
N TYR A 73 11.95 -28.08 24.00
CA TYR A 73 11.73 -27.84 25.43
C TYR A 73 10.67 -28.79 26.02
N LEU A 74 9.53 -28.96 25.33
CA LEU A 74 8.46 -29.87 25.77
C LEU A 74 8.89 -31.34 25.78
N GLN A 75 9.89 -31.72 24.99
CA GLN A 75 10.48 -33.06 24.99
C GLN A 75 11.53 -33.28 26.09
N GLY A 76 11.81 -32.26 26.91
CA GLY A 76 12.75 -32.36 28.05
C GLY A 76 14.22 -32.15 27.68
N PHE A 77 14.51 -31.60 26.50
CA PHE A 77 15.88 -31.22 26.12
C PHE A 77 16.20 -29.79 26.62
N ASP A 78 17.23 -29.65 27.45
CA ASP A 78 17.70 -28.37 28.03
C ASP A 78 18.14 -27.32 27.00
N HIS A 79 18.39 -27.73 25.75
CA HIS A 79 18.67 -26.81 24.64
C HIS A 79 17.49 -25.88 24.30
N GLY A 80 16.26 -26.21 24.75
CA GLY A 80 15.09 -25.36 24.53
C GLY A 80 15.10 -24.05 25.33
N ILE A 81 15.84 -23.96 26.44
CA ILE A 81 15.87 -22.76 27.32
C ILE A 81 16.94 -21.76 26.87
N TYR A 82 18.10 -22.23 26.42
CA TYR A 82 19.26 -21.37 26.09
C TYR A 82 19.69 -21.42 24.61
N GLY A 83 18.98 -22.17 23.76
CA GLY A 83 19.36 -22.36 22.36
C GLY A 83 20.72 -23.05 22.23
N ASN A 84 21.61 -22.52 21.38
CA ASN A 84 22.97 -23.05 21.17
C ASN A 84 23.98 -22.66 22.27
N TYR A 85 23.57 -21.97 23.32
CA TYR A 85 24.45 -21.56 24.42
C TYR A 85 24.16 -22.41 25.65
N PRO A 86 24.82 -23.56 25.83
CA PRO A 86 24.60 -24.37 27.02
C PRO A 86 24.96 -23.57 28.28
N PRO A 87 24.21 -23.73 29.39
CA PRO A 87 24.56 -23.09 30.65
C PRO A 87 25.95 -23.56 31.10
N VAL A 88 26.75 -22.62 31.59
CA VAL A 88 28.09 -22.93 32.11
C VAL A 88 27.96 -23.92 33.27
N ASP A 89 28.74 -24.99 33.20
CA ASP A 89 28.83 -26.02 34.22
C ASP A 89 29.56 -25.45 35.45
N LEU A 90 28.78 -25.08 36.47
CA LEU A 90 29.27 -24.44 37.70
C LEU A 90 30.04 -25.43 38.61
N ASP A 91 29.93 -26.74 38.37
CA ASP A 91 30.63 -27.77 39.15
C ASP A 91 32.08 -28.00 38.69
N LYS A 92 32.51 -27.33 37.63
CA LYS A 92 33.88 -27.36 37.09
C LYS A 92 34.69 -26.07 37.32
N LEU A 93 34.18 -25.16 38.14
CA LEU A 93 34.84 -23.93 38.60
C LEU A 93 35.51 -24.14 39.96
#